data_AF-A0AB73BWF4-F1
#
_entry.id   AF-A0AB73BWF4-F1
#
_cell.length_a   1.000
_cell.length_b   1.000
_cell.length_c   1.000
_cell.angle_alpha   90.00
_cell.angle_beta   90.00
_cell.angle_gamma   90.00
#
_symmetry.space_group_name_H-M   'P 1'
#
loop_
_entity.id
_entity.type
_entity.pdbx_description
1 polymer ?
#
loop_
_entity_poly.entity_id
_entity_poly.type
_entity_poly.pdbx_seq_one_letter_code
_entity_poly.pdbx_strand_id
1 'polypeptide(L)'
;MILESFQAGLNWHTILKKRENLRQAFDNFDYKKIALYNSQKVEKLMVNSGIVRNHLKILATINNTQKFIEIQKEFGSFSKYIWNFVGGKPIMNYPKSLKEVLATSSISDIIAKDLKI
;
A
#
# COMPACT_ATOMS: atom_id res chain seq x y z
N MET A 1 0.03 2.51 0.45
CA MET A 1 -0.09 1.26 -0.35
C MET A 1 0.85 0.19 0.18
N ILE A 2 2.17 0.26 0.01
CA ILE A 2 3.09 -0.83 0.43
C ILE A 2 3.15 -1.00 1.95
N LEU A 3 3.48 0.06 2.71
CA LEU A 3 3.59 -0.05 4.18
C LEU A 3 2.26 -0.48 4.84
N GLU A 4 1.14 0.01 4.32
CA GLU A 4 -0.22 -0.39 4.74
C GLU A 4 -0.48 -1.88 4.53
N SER A 5 -0.14 -2.43 3.35
CA SER A 5 -0.26 -3.88 3.08
C SER A 5 0.58 -4.71 4.04
N PHE A 6 1.73 -4.18 4.47
CA PHE A 6 2.57 -4.84 5.46
C PHE A 6 2.05 -4.75 6.89
N GLN A 7 1.20 -3.78 7.21
CA GLN A 7 0.62 -3.64 8.55
C GLN A 7 -0.43 -4.69 8.88
N ALA A 8 -1.18 -5.25 7.93
CA ALA A 8 -2.25 -6.20 8.23
C ALA A 8 -1.82 -7.30 9.25
N GLY A 9 -2.44 -7.33 10.43
CA GLY A 9 -2.09 -8.25 11.53
C GLY A 9 -0.89 -7.85 12.40
N LEU A 10 -0.39 -6.62 12.28
CA LEU A 10 0.73 -6.05 13.05
C LEU A 10 0.38 -4.64 13.55
N ASN A 11 1.09 -4.14 14.56
CA ASN A 11 0.96 -2.75 14.99
C ASN A 11 1.76 -1.80 14.07
N TRP A 12 1.30 -0.55 13.93
CA TRP A 12 1.94 0.44 13.06
C TRP A 12 3.39 0.74 13.44
N HIS A 13 3.69 0.72 14.75
CA HIS A 13 5.05 0.90 15.29
C HIS A 13 6.05 -0.11 14.73
N THR A 14 5.63 -1.37 14.57
CA THR A 14 6.47 -2.44 14.01
C THR A 14 6.82 -2.17 12.55
N ILE A 15 5.86 -1.67 11.77
CA ILE A 15 6.07 -1.33 10.35
C ILE A 15 6.97 -0.10 10.23
N LEU A 16 6.76 0.92 11.06
CA LEU A 16 7.60 2.12 11.07
C LEU A 16 9.06 1.79 11.39
N LYS A 17 9.32 0.94 12.39
CA LYS A 17 10.68 0.46 12.71
C LYS A 17 11.36 -0.29 11.55
N LYS A 18 10.57 -0.92 10.68
CA LYS A 18 11.06 -1.65 9.50
C LYS A 18 11.03 -0.83 8.22
N ARG A 19 10.61 0.43 8.24
CA ARG A 19 10.42 1.27 7.05
C ARG A 19 11.66 1.34 6.18
N GLU A 20 12.83 1.58 6.78
CA GLU A 20 14.09 1.68 6.03
C GLU A 20 14.52 0.35 5.42
N ASN A 21 14.33 -0.75 6.14
CA ASN A 21 14.58 -2.09 5.62
C ASN A 21 13.63 -2.43 4.47
N LEU A 22 12.35 -2.07 4.59
CA LEU A 22 11.37 -2.22 3.51
C LEU A 22 11.76 -1.37 2.31
N ARG A 23 12.15 -0.10 2.52
CA ARG A 23 12.60 0.78 1.45
C ARG A 23 13.78 0.18 0.69
N GLN A 24 14.79 -0.32 1.38
CA GLN A 24 15.95 -0.95 0.74
C GLN A 24 15.59 -2.26 0.04
N ALA A 25 14.81 -3.13 0.71
CA ALA A 25 14.43 -4.43 0.16
C ALA A 25 13.59 -4.31 -1.13
N PHE A 26 12.72 -3.30 -1.17
CA PHE A 26 11.81 -3.00 -2.28
C PHE A 26 12.36 -1.89 -3.20
N ASP A 27 13.68 -1.85 -3.42
CA ASP A 27 14.32 -0.98 -4.43
C ASP A 27 13.91 0.51 -4.33
N ASN A 28 13.92 1.06 -3.12
CA ASN A 28 13.47 2.43 -2.78
C ASN A 28 12.02 2.75 -3.15
N PHE A 29 11.17 1.73 -3.18
CA PHE A 29 9.79 1.81 -3.65
C PHE A 29 9.66 2.24 -5.12
N ASP A 30 10.68 1.93 -5.94
CA ASP A 30 10.60 2.09 -7.39
C ASP A 30 9.58 1.10 -7.96
N TYR A 31 8.38 1.61 -8.21
CA TYR A 31 7.25 0.83 -8.72
C TYR A 31 7.55 0.16 -10.07
N LYS A 32 8.42 0.73 -10.90
CA LYS A 32 8.80 0.12 -12.19
C LYS A 32 9.63 -1.14 -11.98
N LYS A 33 10.49 -1.14 -10.95
CA LYS A 33 11.29 -2.33 -10.58
C LYS A 33 10.44 -3.38 -9.88
N ILE A 34 9.62 -2.96 -8.90
CA ILE A 34 8.80 -3.88 -8.10
C ILE A 34 7.81 -4.64 -8.98
N ALA A 35 7.20 -3.99 -9.99
CA ALA A 35 6.27 -4.64 -10.90
C ALA A 35 6.89 -5.80 -11.71
N LEU A 36 8.22 -5.82 -11.82
CA LEU A 36 8.99 -6.82 -12.59
C LEU A 36 9.62 -7.91 -11.70
N TYR A 37 9.34 -7.91 -10.39
CA TYR A 37 9.88 -8.93 -9.49
C TYR A 37 9.40 -10.33 -9.89
N ASN A 38 10.35 -11.26 -9.94
CA ASN A 38 10.11 -12.66 -10.25
C ASN A 38 10.25 -13.54 -8.98
N SER A 39 10.06 -14.85 -9.13
CA SER A 39 10.19 -15.83 -8.03
C SER A 39 11.52 -15.73 -7.28
N GLN A 40 12.63 -15.56 -8.00
CA GLN A 40 13.95 -15.41 -7.39
C GLN A 40 14.04 -14.18 -6.47
N LYS A 41 13.46 -13.04 -6.87
CA LYS A 41 13.42 -11.85 -6.02
C LYS A 41 12.51 -12.08 -4.80
N VAL A 42 11.39 -12.78 -4.97
CA VAL A 42 10.49 -13.15 -3.85
C VAL A 42 11.21 -14.03 -2.83
N GLU A 43 11.94 -15.05 -3.29
CA GLU A 43 12.75 -15.92 -2.41
C GLU A 43 13.82 -15.13 -1.65
N LYS A 44 14.52 -14.21 -2.33
CA LYS A 44 15.49 -13.30 -1.69
C LYS A 44 14.84 -12.42 -0.61
N LEU A 45 13.62 -11.95 -0.83
CA LEU A 45 12.87 -11.18 0.16
C LEU A 45 12.43 -12.05 1.35
N MET A 46 12.07 -13.32 1.11
CA MET A 46 11.67 -14.26 2.14
C MET A 46 12.80 -14.62 3.12
N VAL A 47 14.06 -14.51 2.72
CA VAL A 47 15.21 -14.72 3.63
C VAL A 47 15.66 -13.45 4.36
N ASN A 48 15.12 -12.28 4.01
CA ASN A 48 15.51 -11.01 4.62
C ASN A 48 14.83 -10.81 6.00
N SER A 49 15.59 -10.93 7.08
CA SER A 49 15.12 -10.72 8.46
C SER A 49 14.77 -9.26 8.80
N GLY A 50 15.25 -8.31 7.99
CA GLY A 50 14.97 -6.88 8.12
C GLY A 50 13.51 -6.52 7.87
N ILE A 51 12.78 -7.32 7.07
CA ILE A 51 11.38 -7.08 6.70
C ILE A 51 10.43 -8.09 7.37
N VAL A 52 9.13 -8.00 7.04
CA VAL A 52 8.14 -9.02 7.42
C VAL A 52 8.17 -10.11 6.35
N ARG A 53 8.63 -11.30 6.70
CA ARG A 53 8.79 -12.46 5.81
C ARG A 53 7.45 -13.17 5.59
N ASN A 54 6.56 -12.54 4.84
CA ASN A 54 5.27 -13.10 4.50
C ASN A 54 5.10 -13.14 2.98
N HIS A 55 5.01 -14.35 2.44
CA HIS A 55 4.95 -14.60 1.00
C HIS A 55 3.76 -13.89 0.34
N LEU A 56 2.57 -13.97 0.93
CA LEU A 56 1.36 -13.34 0.40
C LEU A 56 1.48 -11.81 0.38
N LYS A 57 2.06 -11.19 1.41
CA LYS A 57 2.28 -9.74 1.45
C LYS A 57 3.28 -9.26 0.39
N ILE A 58 4.31 -10.05 0.11
CA ILE A 58 5.28 -9.75 -0.95
C ILE A 58 4.60 -9.85 -2.32
N LEU A 59 3.88 -10.95 -2.58
CA LEU A 59 3.15 -11.11 -3.85
C LEU A 59 2.08 -10.03 -4.04
N ALA A 60 1.33 -9.70 -2.99
CA ALA A 60 0.36 -8.60 -3.01
C ALA A 60 1.06 -7.27 -3.36
N THR A 61 2.25 -7.00 -2.82
CA THR A 61 3.00 -5.79 -3.16
C THR A 61 3.33 -5.70 -4.66
N ILE A 62 3.71 -6.83 -5.29
CA ILE A 62 3.99 -6.90 -6.72
C ILE A 62 2.72 -6.64 -7.53
N ASN A 63 1.61 -7.34 -7.22
CA ASN A 63 0.31 -7.17 -7.87
C ASN A 63 -0.20 -5.73 -7.74
N ASN A 64 -0.17 -5.16 -6.52
CA ASN A 64 -0.57 -3.78 -6.25
C ASN A 64 0.24 -2.78 -7.08
N THR A 65 1.52 -3.06 -7.30
CA THR A 65 2.40 -2.21 -8.10
C THR A 65 2.06 -2.28 -9.59
N GLN A 66 1.71 -3.47 -10.10
CA GLN A 66 1.25 -3.64 -11.48
C GLN A 66 -0.08 -2.90 -11.70
N LYS A 67 -1.04 -3.02 -10.77
CA LYS A 67 -2.30 -2.26 -10.78
C LYS A 67 -2.11 -0.76 -10.68
N PHE A 68 -1.17 -0.29 -9.85
CA PHE A 68 -0.80 1.11 -9.79
C PHE A 68 -0.34 1.64 -11.16
N ILE A 69 0.44 0.86 -11.92
CA ILE A 69 0.87 1.22 -13.28
C ILE A 69 -0.33 1.27 -14.24
N GLU A 70 -1.27 0.32 -14.16
CA GLU A 70 -2.50 0.32 -14.97
C GLU A 70 -3.32 1.59 -14.71
N ILE A 71 -3.55 1.94 -13.44
CA ILE A 71 -4.25 3.17 -13.05
C ILE A 71 -3.52 4.42 -13.58
N GLN A 72 -2.19 4.45 -13.53
CA GLN A 72 -1.43 5.57 -14.10
C GLN A 72 -1.61 5.69 -15.63
N LYS A 73 -1.75 4.57 -16.35
CA LYS A 73 -2.00 4.60 -17.81
C LYS A 73 -3.39 5.15 -18.13
N GLU A 74 -4.40 4.76 -17.36
CA GLU A 74 -5.79 5.15 -17.60
C GLU A 74 -6.09 6.59 -17.14
N PHE A 75 -5.63 6.95 -15.93
CA PHE A 75 -5.97 8.23 -15.29
C PHE A 75 -4.83 9.27 -15.34
N GLY A 76 -3.69 8.91 -15.93
CA GLY A 76 -2.47 9.72 -16.03
C GLY A 76 -1.66 9.80 -14.73
N SER A 77 -2.31 9.86 -13.57
CA SER A 77 -1.66 9.90 -12.26
C SER A 77 -2.50 9.18 -11.20
N PHE A 78 -1.86 8.29 -10.44
CA PHE A 78 -2.48 7.65 -9.30
C PHE A 78 -2.95 8.67 -8.24
N SER A 79 -2.23 9.78 -8.08
CA SER A 79 -2.63 10.84 -7.16
C SER A 79 -3.94 11.48 -7.61
N LYS A 80 -4.06 11.82 -8.91
CA LYS A 80 -5.30 12.37 -9.48
C LYS A 80 -6.46 11.40 -9.33
N TYR A 81 -6.23 10.12 -9.63
CA TYR A 81 -7.20 9.06 -9.44
C TYR A 81 -7.73 8.98 -7.99
N ILE A 82 -6.84 8.91 -6.98
CA ILE A 82 -7.26 8.84 -5.57
C ILE A 82 -7.98 10.13 -5.12
N TRP A 83 -7.50 11.30 -5.53
CA TRP A 83 -8.11 12.58 -5.15
C TRP A 83 -9.49 12.80 -5.75
N ASN A 84 -9.81 12.17 -6.90
CA ASN A 84 -11.12 12.28 -7.51
C ASN A 84 -12.25 11.70 -6.62
N PHE A 85 -11.97 10.69 -5.80
CA PHE A 85 -12.97 10.12 -4.87
C PHE A 85 -13.45 11.11 -3.80
N VAL A 86 -12.69 12.18 -3.55
CA VAL A 86 -13.02 13.23 -2.57
C VAL A 86 -13.17 14.60 -3.23
N GLY A 87 -13.34 14.65 -4.56
CA GLY A 87 -13.49 15.92 -5.29
C GLY A 87 -12.28 16.85 -5.19
N GLY A 88 -11.08 16.30 -4.98
CA GLY A 88 -9.83 17.06 -4.88
C GLY A 88 -9.66 17.84 -3.57
N LYS A 89 -10.51 17.65 -2.56
CA LYS A 89 -10.44 18.35 -1.27
C LYS A 89 -10.46 17.38 -0.10
N PRO A 90 -9.67 17.62 0.96
CA PRO A 90 -9.73 16.80 2.16
C PRO A 90 -11.14 16.81 2.78
N ILE A 91 -11.59 15.67 3.26
CA ILE A 91 -12.82 15.56 4.06
C ILE A 91 -12.45 15.82 5.51
N MET A 92 -12.94 16.93 6.05
CA MET A 92 -12.68 17.32 7.44
C MET A 92 -13.69 16.63 8.36
N ASN A 93 -13.19 15.74 9.21
CA ASN A 93 -13.96 15.11 10.28
C ASN A 93 -13.72 15.85 11.60
N TYR A 94 -14.73 15.92 12.48
CA TYR A 94 -14.64 16.57 13.79
C TYR A 94 -15.05 15.62 14.93
N PRO A 95 -14.31 14.51 15.15
CA PRO A 95 -14.58 13.61 16.27
C PRO A 95 -14.23 14.30 17.59
N LYS A 96 -15.12 14.24 18.57
CA LYS A 96 -14.90 14.77 19.93
C LYS A 96 -14.15 13.79 20.83
N SER A 97 -14.03 12.54 20.40
CA SER A 97 -13.35 11.48 21.13
C SER A 97 -12.79 10.41 20.18
N LEU A 98 -11.84 9.60 20.65
CA LEU A 98 -11.29 8.49 19.86
C LEU A 98 -12.36 7.45 19.47
N LYS A 99 -13.44 7.32 20.25
CA LYS A 99 -14.56 6.41 19.96
C LYS A 99 -15.37 6.84 18.74
N GLU A 100 -15.32 8.12 18.39
CA GLU A 100 -16.00 8.69 17.22
C GLU A 100 -15.15 8.58 15.94
N VAL A 101 -13.89 8.18 16.04
CA VAL A 101 -13.03 7.92 14.88
C VAL A 101 -13.39 6.57 14.28
N LEU A 102 -14.05 6.60 13.13
CA LEU A 102 -14.44 5.39 12.41
C LEU A 102 -13.22 4.75 11.73
N ALA A 103 -13.14 3.42 11.80
CA ALA A 103 -12.10 2.64 11.12
C ALA A 103 -12.35 2.51 9.61
N THR A 104 -13.60 2.69 9.17
CA THR A 104 -14.03 2.63 7.77
C THR A 104 -15.05 3.73 7.46
N SER A 105 -15.27 3.99 6.18
CA SER A 105 -16.27 4.93 5.66
C SER A 105 -16.79 4.43 4.31
N SER A 106 -17.95 4.91 3.88
CA SER A 106 -18.49 4.54 2.56
C SER A 106 -17.53 4.89 1.41
N ILE A 107 -16.77 5.98 1.54
CA ILE A 107 -15.76 6.39 0.55
C ILE A 107 -14.57 5.42 0.56
N SER A 108 -14.08 5.00 1.72
CA SER A 108 -13.00 4.00 1.78
C SER A 108 -13.46 2.65 1.21
N ASP A 109 -14.73 2.28 1.38
CA ASP A 109 -15.27 1.04 0.83
C ASP A 109 -15.36 1.09 -0.71
N ILE A 110 -15.76 2.24 -1.27
CA ILE A 110 -15.76 2.49 -2.72
C ILE A 110 -14.32 2.41 -3.24
N ILE A 111 -13.37 3.13 -2.61
CA ILE A 111 -11.97 3.11 -3.02
C ILE A 111 -11.41 1.68 -2.96
N ALA A 112 -11.69 0.93 -1.89
CA ALA A 112 -11.21 -0.44 -1.75
C ALA A 112 -11.82 -1.39 -2.78
N LYS A 113 -13.09 -1.18 -3.16
CA LYS A 113 -13.77 -1.97 -4.20
C LYS A 113 -13.29 -1.62 -5.60
N ASP A 114 -12.99 -0.36 -5.88
CA ASP A 114 -12.48 0.07 -7.18
C ASP A 114 -11.01 -0.33 -7.36
N LEU A 115 -10.23 -0.19 -6.27
CA LEU A 115 -8.86 -0.66 -6.24
C LEU A 115 -8.77 -2.18 -6.24
N LYS A 116 -9.83 -2.94 -5.92
CA LYS A 116 -9.75 -4.36 -5.54
C LYS A 116 -8.78 -5.11 -6.47
N ILE A 117 -7.67 -5.45 -5.83
CA ILE A 117 -6.42 -6.01 -6.34
C ILE A 117 -6.47 -7.53 -6.21
#